data_AF-A0A9P7Z3B4-F1
#
_entry.id   AF-A0A9P7Z3B4-F1
#
_cell.length_a   1.000
_cell.length_b   1.000
_cell.length_c   1.000
_cell.angle_alpha   90.00
_cell.angle_beta   90.00
_cell.angle_gamma   90.00
#
_symmetry.space_group_name_H-M   'P 1'
#
loop_
_entity.id
_entity.type
_entity.pdbx_description
1 polymer ?
#
loop_
_entity_poly.entity_id
_entity_poly.type
_entity_poly.pdbx_seq_one_letter_code
_entity_poly.pdbx_strand_id
1 'polypeptide(L)' 'MADNLRSSAAGQNPSFATDVSKEEAILGDKAVGGMDDDKGHVAHVKSGLKAAMSNDNNSEKAKAAAEEKLDTLNKKS' A
#
# COMPACT_ATOMS: atom_id res chain seq x y z
N MET A 1 30.61 48.17 4.33
CA MET A 1 29.71 47.77 5.43
C MET A 1 28.62 46.94 4.80
N ALA A 2 28.53 45.68 5.22
CA ALA A 2 27.62 44.68 4.68
C ALA A 2 26.21 44.94 5.21
N ASP A 3 25.21 44.90 4.33
CA ASP A 3 23.83 44.59 4.72
C ASP A 3 23.11 43.96 3.52
N ASN A 4 23.50 42.72 3.22
CA ASN A 4 22.70 41.85 2.38
C ASN A 4 21.60 41.27 3.28
N LEU A 5 20.38 41.78 3.13
CA LEU A 5 19.13 41.23 3.63
C LEU A 5 18.98 39.74 3.23
N ARG A 6 19.56 38.84 4.00
CA ARG A 6 19.26 37.39 3.96
C ARG A 6 18.17 37.11 5.00
N SER A 7 16.98 37.64 4.78
CA SER A 7 15.80 37.22 5.53
C SER A 7 15.07 36.12 4.76
N SER A 8 15.36 34.88 5.16
CA SER A 8 14.41 33.77 5.20
C SER A 8 13.46 33.60 4.00
N ALA A 9 14.00 33.18 2.85
CA ALA A 9 13.25 32.33 1.93
C ALA A 9 13.61 30.87 2.23
N ALA A 10 13.17 30.40 3.40
CA ALA A 10 13.17 28.98 3.70
C ALA A 10 12.19 28.29 2.75
N GLY A 11 12.76 27.58 1.77
CA GLY A 11 12.17 26.45 1.05
C GLY A 11 10.65 26.40 0.95
N GLN A 12 10.06 27.27 0.12
CA GLN A 12 8.80 26.91 -0.50
C GLN A 12 9.14 25.92 -1.61
N ASN A 13 9.20 24.63 -1.25
CA ASN A 13 9.08 23.57 -2.24
C ASN A 13 7.69 23.73 -2.89
N PRO A 14 7.57 24.09 -4.18
CA PRO A 14 6.28 24.22 -4.80
C PRO A 14 5.64 22.82 -4.86
N SER A 15 4.50 22.75 -4.18
CA SER A 15 3.50 21.70 -4.21
C SER A 15 3.49 20.85 -5.49
N PHE A 16 4.15 19.67 -5.43
CA PHE A 16 3.86 18.56 -6.35
C PHE A 16 2.47 17.97 -6.08
N ALA A 17 1.86 18.31 -4.94
CA ALA A 17 0.60 17.72 -4.46
C ALA A 17 -0.66 18.28 -5.16
N THR A 18 -0.57 19.43 -5.82
CA THR A 18 -1.77 20.13 -6.33
C THR A 18 -2.06 19.94 -7.81
N ASP A 19 -1.10 19.46 -8.62
CA ASP A 19 -1.32 19.23 -10.06
C ASP A 19 -1.84 17.82 -10.38
N VAL A 20 -1.72 16.86 -9.45
CA VAL A 20 -2.23 15.50 -9.67
C VAL A 20 -3.77 15.43 -9.53
N SER A 21 -4.42 16.48 -9.00
CA SER A 21 -5.86 16.48 -8.71
C SER A 21 -6.77 16.76 -9.92
N LYS A 22 -6.25 16.84 -11.15
CA LYS A 22 -7.07 17.14 -12.35
C LYS A 22 -6.99 16.10 -13.48
N GLU A 23 -6.15 15.08 -13.34
CA GLU A 23 -6.18 13.90 -14.23
C GLU A 23 -6.80 12.71 -13.47
N GLU A 24 -8.07 12.86 -13.14
CA GLU A 24 -8.93 11.82 -12.58
C GLU A 24 -9.10 10.65 -13.56
N ALA A 25 -8.20 9.66 -13.54
CA ALA A 25 -8.48 8.26 -13.94
C ALA A 25 -7.29 7.30 -13.82
N ILE A 26 -6.07 7.76 -13.50
CA ILE A 26 -4.90 6.87 -13.54
C ILE A 26 -4.53 6.42 -12.13
N LEU A 27 -5.12 5.29 -11.74
CA LEU A 27 -4.43 4.29 -10.92
C LEU A 27 -4.08 4.66 -9.47
N GLY A 28 -4.65 5.73 -8.89
CA GLY A 28 -4.34 6.13 -7.51
C GLY A 28 -4.96 5.20 -6.46
N ASP A 29 -6.20 4.76 -6.66
CA ASP A 29 -6.96 4.04 -5.63
C ASP A 29 -6.65 2.53 -5.61
N LYS A 30 -6.44 1.92 -6.78
CA LYS A 30 -6.07 0.49 -6.87
C LYS A 30 -4.61 0.22 -6.50
N ALA A 31 -3.72 1.20 -6.62
CA ALA A 31 -2.30 1.04 -6.29
C ALA A 31 -2.03 1.15 -4.78
N VAL A 32 -2.93 1.76 -4.00
CA VAL A 32 -2.77 1.98 -2.55
C VAL A 32 -3.38 0.86 -1.71
N GLY A 33 -3.52 -0.35 -2.26
CA GLY A 33 -4.04 -1.50 -1.51
C GLY A 33 -5.40 -1.21 -0.88
N GLY A 34 -6.34 -0.70 -1.69
CA GLY A 34 -7.70 -0.40 -1.26
C GLY A 34 -8.30 -1.55 -0.44
N MET A 35 -8.86 -1.21 0.72
CA MET A 35 -9.66 -2.09 1.57
C MET A 35 -11.01 -2.43 0.92
N ASP A 36 -11.21 -2.11 -0.35
CA ASP A 36 -12.44 -2.36 -1.08
C ASP A 36 -12.74 -3.86 -1.06
N ASP A 37 -13.91 -4.22 -0.52
CA ASP A 37 -14.47 -5.57 -0.50
C ASP A 37 -14.87 -6.04 -1.93
N ASP A 38 -14.03 -5.75 -2.92
CA ASP A 38 -14.16 -6.21 -4.29
C ASP A 38 -14.05 -7.74 -4.33
N LYS A 39 -14.85 -8.38 -5.18
CA LYS A 39 -14.81 -9.85 -5.39
C LYS A 39 -13.40 -10.36 -5.75
N GLY A 40 -12.55 -9.50 -6.31
CA GLY A 40 -11.14 -9.79 -6.62
C GLY A 40 -10.20 -9.72 -5.41
N HIS A 41 -10.49 -8.89 -4.41
CA HIS A 41 -9.62 -8.67 -3.25
C HIS A 41 -9.39 -9.99 -2.48
N VAL A 42 -10.47 -10.70 -2.17
CA VAL A 42 -10.40 -11.98 -1.45
C VAL A 42 -9.59 -13.03 -2.23
N ALA A 43 -9.75 -13.09 -3.55
CA ALA A 43 -8.99 -14.03 -4.38
C ALA A 43 -7.49 -13.73 -4.37
N HIS A 44 -7.11 -12.45 -4.45
CA HIS A 44 -5.72 -12.02 -4.37
C HIS A 44 -5.12 -12.32 -2.99
N VAL A 45 -5.83 -12.01 -1.90
CA VAL A 45 -5.38 -12.33 -0.54
C VAL A 45 -5.18 -13.85 -0.36
N LYS A 46 -6.12 -14.68 -0.82
CA LYS A 46 -5.98 -16.16 -0.77
C LYS A 46 -4.74 -16.63 -1.52
N SER A 47 -4.45 -16.08 -2.71
CA SER A 47 -3.24 -16.42 -3.46
C SER A 47 -1.95 -16.01 -2.74
N GLY A 48 -1.92 -14.83 -2.11
CA GLY A 48 -0.78 -14.33 -1.35
C GLY A 48 -0.49 -15.18 -0.11
N LEU A 49 -1.53 -15.56 0.64
CA LEU A 49 -1.40 -16.47 1.79
C LEU A 49 -0.88 -17.84 1.36
N LYS A 50 -1.38 -18.38 0.24
CA LYS A 50 -0.88 -19.64 -0.31
C LYS A 50 0.59 -19.56 -0.73
N ALA A 51 1.00 -18.47 -1.37
CA ALA A 51 2.40 -18.23 -1.71
C ALA A 51 3.29 -18.13 -0.45
N ALA A 52 2.79 -17.51 0.62
CA ALA A 52 3.49 -17.44 1.89
C ALA A 52 3.71 -18.83 2.54
N MET A 53 2.78 -19.77 2.36
CA MET A 53 2.94 -21.15 2.85
C MET A 53 4.01 -21.92 2.06
N SER A 54 4.08 -21.72 0.73
CA SER A 54 5.02 -22.41 -0.15
C SER A 54 6.42 -21.77 -0.21
N ASN A 55 6.62 -20.58 0.34
CA ASN A 55 7.93 -19.93 0.35
C ASN A 55 8.85 -20.56 1.41
N ASP A 56 9.94 -21.20 0.98
CA ASP A 56 10.93 -21.82 1.88
C ASP A 56 11.71 -20.80 2.73
N ASN A 57 11.74 -19.54 2.32
CA ASN A 57 12.35 -18.46 3.10
C ASN A 57 11.46 -17.98 4.26
N ASN A 58 10.19 -18.41 4.31
CA ASN A 58 9.31 -18.06 5.41
C ASN A 58 9.51 -18.99 6.60
N SER A 59 9.47 -18.42 7.80
CA SER A 59 9.49 -19.19 9.04
C SER A 59 8.25 -20.07 9.17
N GLU A 60 8.38 -21.18 9.91
CA GLU A 60 7.26 -22.09 10.18
C GLU A 60 6.07 -21.37 10.83
N LYS A 61 6.36 -20.43 11.74
CA LYS A 61 5.34 -19.58 12.37
C LYS A 61 4.58 -18.72 11.34
N ALA A 62 5.27 -18.18 10.34
CA ALA A 62 4.64 -17.40 9.29
C ALA A 62 3.76 -18.27 8.37
N LYS A 63 4.21 -19.49 8.06
CA LYS A 63 3.43 -20.46 7.29
C LYS A 63 2.15 -20.87 8.03
N ALA A 64 2.25 -21.17 9.32
CA ALA A 64 1.10 -21.51 10.17
C ALA A 64 0.10 -20.33 10.27
N ALA A 65 0.60 -19.11 10.46
CA ALA A 65 -0.25 -17.92 10.50
C ALA A 65 -0.95 -17.64 9.15
N ALA A 66 -0.30 -17.98 8.02
CA ALA A 66 -0.92 -17.85 6.71
C ALA A 66 -2.05 -18.86 6.51
N GLU A 67 -1.88 -20.09 7.02
CA GLU A 67 -2.89 -21.15 7.00
C GLU A 67 -4.13 -20.78 7.83
N GLU A 68 -3.95 -20.29 9.06
CA GLU A 68 -5.04 -19.86 9.94
C GLU A 68 -5.87 -18.72 9.31
N LYS A 69 -5.20 -17.76 8.69
CA LYS A 69 -5.87 -16.66 7.97
C LYS A 69 -6.62 -17.15 6.74
N LEU A 70 -6.07 -18.14 6.02
CA LEU A 70 -6.72 -18.71 4.85
C LEU A 70 -8.01 -19.46 5.25
N ASP A 71 -7.97 -20.22 6.35
CA ASP A 71 -9.14 -20.89 6.90
C ASP A 71 -10.22 -19.89 7.33
N THR A 72 -9.82 -18.84 8.05
CA THR A 72 -10.72 -17.76 8.48
C THR A 72 -11.43 -17.09 7.29
N LEU A 73 -10.70 -16.83 6.20
CA LEU A 73 -11.26 -16.25 4.98
C LEU A 73 -12.22 -17.20 4.26
N ASN A 74 -11.95 -18.51 4.28
CA ASN A 74 -12.85 -19.52 3.72
C ASN A 74 -14.14 -19.66 4.54
N LYS A 75 -14.05 -19.57 5.86
CA LYS A 75 -15.21 -19.64 6.77
C LYS A 75 -16.10 -18.41 6.73
N LYS A 76 -15.53 -17.24 6.40
CA LYS A 76 -16.22 -15.95 6.32
C LYS A 76 -16.85 -15.67 4.94
N SER A 77 -16.65 -16.55 3.96
CA SER A 77 -17.28 -16.50 2.62
C SER A 77 -18.63 -17.19 2.62
#